data_AF-A0A9D9S9K1-F1
#
_entry.id   AF-A0A9D9S9K1-F1
#
_cell.length_a   1.000
_cell.length_b   1.000
_cell.length_c   1.000
_cell.angle_alpha   90.00
_cell.angle_beta   90.00
_cell.angle_gamma   90.00
#
_symmetry.space_group_name_H-M   'P 1'
#
loop_
_entity.id
_entity.type
_entity.pdbx_description
1 polymer ?
#
loop_
_entity_poly.entity_id
_entity_poly.type
_entity_poly.pdbx_seq_one_letter_code
_entity_poly.pdbx_strand_id
1 'polypeptide(L)'
;MAYAITWIIVALMLGFWTLLAWTADAVLTWPGWNAEALSTWPAWVVSLQPPVWLAPWLPAAWLDAGRQVLLDWGPAIQASIQQIPDLTGWLSAIVWGVWLIGAFCFLLMGIAASAMVRLFKPRTPAPTV
;
A
#
# COMPACT_ATOMS: atom_id res chain seq x y z
N MET A 1 4.01 7.16 29.25
CA MET A 1 3.04 6.17 28.75
C MET A 1 2.18 6.73 27.63
N ALA A 2 1.29 7.70 27.88
CA ALA A 2 0.41 8.27 26.84
C ALA A 2 1.15 8.76 25.56
N TYR A 3 2.27 9.46 25.72
CA TYR A 3 3.10 9.93 24.59
C TYR A 3 3.65 8.78 23.74
N ALA A 4 4.11 7.69 24.36
CA ALA A 4 4.61 6.52 23.65
C ALA A 4 3.49 5.81 22.87
N ILE A 5 2.30 5.70 23.45
CA ILE A 5 1.13 5.10 22.80
C ILE A 5 0.71 5.93 21.57
N THR A 6 0.68 7.27 21.69
CA THR A 6 0.38 8.17 20.56
C THR A 6 1.35 7.97 19.40
N TRP A 7 2.66 7.92 19.67
CA TRP A 7 3.65 7.71 18.62
C TRP A 7 3.62 6.30 18.02
N ILE A 8 3.27 5.27 18.79
CA ILE A 8 3.06 3.91 18.27
C ILE A 8 1.88 3.90 17.28
N ILE A 9 0.75 4.53 17.63
CA ILE A 9 -0.42 4.59 16.74
C ILE A 9 -0.08 5.35 15.44
N VAL A 10 0.63 6.48 15.56
CA VAL A 10 1.10 7.25 14.39
C VAL A 10 2.05 6.42 13.53
N ALA A 11 2.97 5.66 14.14
CA ALA A 11 3.89 4.80 13.41
C ALA A 11 3.16 3.65 12.69
N LEU A 12 2.14 3.05 13.30
CA LEU A 12 1.32 2.02 12.66
C LEU A 12 0.52 2.57 11.48
N MET A 13 -0.13 3.72 11.63
CA MET A 13 -0.84 4.37 10.53
C MET A 13 0.12 4.75 9.39
N LEU A 14 1.29 5.29 9.72
CA LEU A 14 2.32 5.62 8.73
C LEU A 14 2.84 4.36 8.04
N GLY A 15 3.04 3.27 8.78
CA GLY A 15 3.46 1.98 8.23
C GLY A 15 2.43 1.44 7.24
N PHE A 16 1.15 1.46 7.60
CA PHE A 16 0.07 1.06 6.71
C PHE A 16 -0.03 1.95 5.46
N TRP A 17 0.08 3.27 5.63
CA TRP A 17 0.11 4.22 4.52
C TRP A 17 1.31 3.99 3.58
N THR A 18 2.47 3.72 4.15
CA THR A 18 3.69 3.40 3.40
C THR A 18 3.53 2.10 2.62
N LEU A 19 2.92 1.07 3.23
CA LEU A 19 2.61 -0.17 2.53
C LEU A 19 1.68 0.07 1.34
N LEU A 20 0.64 0.88 1.49
CA LEU A 20 -0.26 1.22 0.38
C LEU A 20 0.49 1.92 -0.77
N ALA A 21 1.28 2.96 -0.48
CA ALA A 21 2.07 3.65 -1.49
C ALA A 21 3.07 2.71 -2.17
N TRP A 22 3.71 1.84 -1.40
CA TRP A 22 4.64 0.84 -1.93
C TRP A 22 3.95 -0.18 -2.83
N THR A 23 2.77 -0.67 -2.46
CA THR A 23 1.99 -1.57 -3.33
C THR A 23 1.57 -0.89 -4.63
N ALA A 24 1.17 0.39 -4.57
CA ALA A 24 0.84 1.15 -5.78
C ALA A 24 2.07 1.29 -6.68
N ASP A 25 3.22 1.68 -6.13
CA ASP A 25 4.48 1.82 -6.89
C ASP A 25 4.97 0.48 -7.48
N ALA A 26 4.89 -0.61 -6.71
CA ALA A 26 5.26 -1.95 -7.17
C ALA A 26 4.35 -2.45 -8.31
N VAL A 27 3.05 -2.16 -8.25
CA VAL A 27 2.12 -2.47 -9.34
C VAL A 27 2.45 -1.63 -10.56
N LEU A 28 2.67 -0.32 -10.40
CA LEU A 28 2.95 0.58 -11.53
C LEU A 28 4.27 0.28 -12.24
N THR A 29 5.30 -0.10 -11.48
CA THR A 29 6.63 -0.44 -12.01
C THR A 29 6.76 -1.91 -12.40
N TRP A 30 5.68 -2.70 -12.34
CA TRP A 30 5.73 -4.12 -12.64
C TRP A 30 6.23 -4.34 -14.09
N PRO A 31 7.34 -5.08 -14.28
CA PRO A 31 7.86 -5.48 -15.59
C PRO A 31 6.87 -6.22 -16.53
N GLY A 32 5.73 -6.69 -16.01
CA GLY A 32 4.72 -7.46 -16.72
C GLY A 32 3.80 -6.61 -17.58
N TRP A 33 3.94 -5.28 -17.51
CA TRP A 33 3.23 -4.35 -18.39
C TRP A 33 3.78 -4.25 -19.80
N ASN A 34 4.74 -5.09 -20.19
CA ASN A 34 5.21 -5.13 -21.56
C ASN A 34 4.32 -6.02 -22.46
N ALA A 35 4.31 -5.73 -23.76
CA ALA A 35 3.50 -6.49 -24.72
C ALA A 35 3.87 -7.99 -24.77
N GLU A 36 5.13 -8.33 -24.50
CA GLU A 36 5.63 -9.70 -24.47
C GLU A 36 5.09 -10.48 -23.26
N ALA A 37 5.10 -9.92 -22.05
CA ALA A 37 4.49 -10.57 -20.88
C ALA A 37 2.97 -10.64 -21.01
N LEU A 38 2.31 -9.62 -21.57
CA LEU A 38 0.88 -9.66 -21.86
C LEU A 38 0.52 -10.78 -22.85
N SER A 39 1.39 -11.09 -23.82
CA SER A 39 1.16 -12.21 -24.75
C SER A 39 1.20 -13.58 -24.04
N THR A 40 1.94 -13.69 -22.94
CA THR A 40 2.02 -14.91 -22.11
C THR A 40 1.08 -14.87 -20.91
N TRP A 41 0.29 -13.82 -20.75
CA TRP A 41 -0.64 -13.61 -19.63
C TRP A 41 -1.57 -14.81 -19.38
N PRO A 42 -2.26 -15.38 -20.38
CA PRO A 42 -3.16 -16.51 -20.12
C PRO A 42 -2.42 -17.74 -19.57
N ALA A 43 -1.23 -18.03 -20.10
CA ALA A 43 -0.40 -19.14 -19.64
C ALA A 43 0.13 -18.89 -18.22
N TRP A 44 0.54 -17.65 -17.93
CA TRP A 44 1.00 -17.26 -16.60
C TRP A 44 -0.12 -17.39 -15.55
N VAL A 45 -1.33 -16.89 -15.84
CA VAL A 45 -2.48 -16.98 -14.93
C VAL A 45 -2.86 -18.42 -14.61
N VAL A 46 -2.83 -19.31 -15.61
CA VAL A 46 -3.10 -20.75 -15.40
C VAL A 46 -1.99 -21.42 -14.59
N SER A 47 -0.74 -20.96 -14.74
CA SER A 47 0.41 -21.48 -13.98
C SER A 47 0.47 -21.04 -12.52
N LEU A 48 -0.30 -20.00 -12.11
CA LEU A 48 -0.35 -19.53 -10.73
C LEU A 48 -0.86 -20.65 -9.81
N GLN A 49 0.02 -21.14 -8.95
CA GLN A 49 -0.35 -22.09 -7.90
C GLN A 49 -0.43 -21.39 -6.55
N PRO A 50 -1.39 -21.77 -5.69
CA PRO A 50 -1.39 -21.28 -4.31
C PRO A 50 -0.10 -21.73 -3.62
N PRO A 51 0.48 -20.88 -2.75
CA PRO A 51 1.55 -21.31 -1.87
C PRO A 51 1.13 -22.53 -1.04
N VAL A 52 2.08 -23.44 -0.78
CA VAL A 52 1.81 -24.73 -0.10
C VAL A 52 1.12 -24.56 1.26
N TRP A 53 1.39 -23.46 1.96
CA TRP A 53 0.78 -23.13 3.25
C TRP A 53 -0.66 -22.61 3.14
N LEU A 54 -1.06 -22.09 1.98
CA LEU A 54 -2.38 -21.53 1.70
C LEU A 54 -3.30 -22.55 0.98
N ALA A 55 -2.71 -23.52 0.29
CA ALA A 55 -3.43 -24.57 -0.42
C ALA A 55 -4.48 -25.33 0.44
N PRO A 56 -4.26 -25.63 1.73
CA PRO A 56 -5.27 -26.30 2.56
C PRO A 56 -6.48 -25.41 2.91
N TRP A 57 -6.30 -24.09 2.86
CA TRP A 57 -7.28 -23.10 3.31
C TRP A 57 -8.07 -22.50 2.14
N LEU A 58 -7.63 -22.72 0.91
CA LEU A 58 -8.21 -22.10 -0.27
C LEU A 58 -8.95 -23.14 -1.12
N PRO A 59 -10.30 -23.08 -1.20
CA PRO A 59 -11.04 -24.02 -2.03
C PRO A 59 -10.70 -23.81 -3.51
N ALA A 60 -10.52 -24.92 -4.26
CA ALA A 60 -10.14 -24.87 -5.67
C ALA A 60 -11.07 -23.97 -6.52
N ALA A 61 -12.38 -23.98 -6.21
CA ALA A 61 -13.37 -23.13 -6.88
C ALA A 61 -13.06 -21.63 -6.80
N TRP A 62 -12.51 -21.16 -5.67
CA TRP A 62 -12.12 -19.76 -5.50
C TRP A 62 -10.89 -19.42 -6.35
N LEU A 63 -10.00 -20.40 -6.50
CA LEU A 63 -8.77 -20.26 -7.28
C LEU A 63 -9.09 -20.19 -8.77
N ASP A 64 -9.98 -21.06 -9.25
CA ASP A 64 -10.40 -21.06 -10.65
C ASP A 64 -11.27 -19.84 -10.97
N ALA A 65 -12.15 -19.40 -10.07
CA ALA A 65 -12.88 -18.14 -10.21
C ALA A 65 -11.92 -16.94 -10.29
N GLY A 66 -10.90 -16.90 -9.42
CA GLY A 66 -9.87 -15.85 -9.45
C GLY A 66 -9.07 -15.84 -10.76
N ARG A 67 -8.70 -17.02 -11.28
CA ARG A 67 -8.04 -17.14 -12.59
C ARG A 67 -8.93 -16.67 -13.72
N GLN A 68 -10.21 -17.04 -13.71
CA GLN A 68 -11.16 -16.58 -14.73
C GLN A 68 -11.31 -15.06 -14.73
N VAL A 69 -11.45 -14.44 -13.56
CA VAL A 69 -11.49 -12.97 -13.44
C VAL A 69 -10.21 -12.36 -14.02
N LEU A 70 -9.03 -12.90 -13.71
CA LEU A 70 -7.76 -12.40 -14.27
C LEU A 70 -7.66 -12.57 -15.79
N LEU A 71 -8.22 -13.65 -16.34
CA LEU A 71 -8.28 -13.88 -17.78
C LEU A 71 -9.23 -12.91 -18.48
N ASP A 72 -10.40 -12.66 -17.88
CA ASP A 72 -11.41 -11.73 -18.40
C ASP A 72 -10.90 -10.28 -18.42
N TRP A 73 -10.07 -9.92 -17.43
CA TRP A 73 -9.48 -8.58 -17.32
C TRP A 73 -8.25 -8.39 -18.21
N GLY A 74 -7.59 -9.47 -18.64
CA GLY A 74 -6.38 -9.42 -19.47
C GLY A 74 -6.51 -8.50 -20.70
N PRO A 75 -7.54 -8.66 -21.54
CA PRO A 75 -7.76 -7.80 -22.72
C PRO A 75 -8.01 -6.34 -22.37
N ALA A 76 -8.74 -6.06 -21.29
CA ALA A 76 -9.02 -4.69 -20.84
C ALA A 76 -7.73 -4.00 -20.39
N ILE A 77 -6.89 -4.71 -19.63
CA ILE A 77 -5.60 -4.23 -19.17
C ILE A 77 -4.65 -3.96 -20.35
N GLN A 78 -4.60 -4.89 -21.32
CA GLN A 78 -3.80 -4.72 -22.53
C GLN A 78 -4.24 -3.50 -23.35
N ALA A 79 -5.56 -3.29 -23.50
CA ALA A 79 -6.11 -2.13 -24.20
C ALA A 79 -5.79 -0.81 -23.48
N SER A 80 -5.81 -0.78 -22.14
CA SER A 80 -5.46 0.40 -21.36
C SER A 80 -3.97 0.74 -21.48
N ILE A 81 -3.08 -0.26 -21.44
CA ILE A 81 -1.63 -0.04 -21.50
C ILE A 81 -1.20 0.41 -22.90
N GLN A 82 -1.80 -0.13 -23.97
CA GLN A 82 -1.48 0.28 -25.34
C GLN A 82 -1.87 1.75 -25.63
N GLN A 83 -2.86 2.29 -24.94
CA GLN A 83 -3.30 3.67 -25.09
C GLN A 83 -2.43 4.67 -24.33
N ILE A 84 -1.49 4.17 -23.52
CA ILE A 84 -0.77 4.96 -22.54
C ILE A 84 0.73 4.99 -22.93
N PRO A 85 1.21 6.06 -23.59
CA PRO A 85 2.63 6.25 -23.82
C PRO A 85 3.31 6.62 -22.48
N ASP A 86 4.16 5.73 -22.00
CA ASP A 86 5.19 5.94 -20.97
C ASP A 86 4.71 6.60 -19.65
N LEU A 87 3.77 5.94 -18.96
CA LEU A 87 3.23 6.40 -17.67
C LEU A 87 4.15 6.15 -16.47
N THR A 88 5.11 5.25 -16.61
CA THR A 88 5.87 4.67 -15.49
C THR A 88 6.70 5.71 -14.73
N GLY A 89 7.26 6.71 -15.41
CA GLY A 89 8.12 7.71 -14.77
C GLY A 89 7.37 8.73 -13.91
N TRP A 90 6.28 9.31 -14.43
CA TRP A 90 5.59 10.40 -13.74
C TRP A 90 4.55 9.90 -12.72
N LEU A 91 3.96 8.72 -12.94
CA LEU A 91 2.97 8.17 -12.00
C LEU A 91 3.62 7.69 -10.70
N SER A 92 4.82 7.08 -10.78
CA SER A 92 5.62 6.75 -9.59
C SER A 92 5.96 8.03 -8.79
N ALA A 93 6.36 9.11 -9.49
CA ALA A 93 6.63 10.39 -8.84
C ALA A 93 5.39 10.97 -8.12
N ILE A 94 4.19 10.80 -8.69
CA ILE A 94 2.93 11.17 -8.02
C ILE A 94 2.67 10.30 -6.79
N VAL A 95 2.84 8.98 -6.89
CA VAL A 95 2.64 8.06 -5.75
C VAL A 95 3.55 8.45 -4.59
N TRP A 96 4.84 8.69 -4.85
CA TRP A 96 5.78 9.14 -3.83
C TRP A 96 5.50 10.56 -3.32
N GLY A 97 4.98 11.45 -4.18
CA GLY A 97 4.51 12.77 -3.77
C GLY A 97 3.32 12.71 -2.81
N VAL A 98 2.32 11.88 -3.12
CA VAL A 98 1.15 11.61 -2.25
C VAL A 98 1.60 10.96 -0.94
N TRP A 99 2.55 10.03 -1.02
CA TRP A 99 3.15 9.43 0.17
C TRP A 99 3.77 10.48 1.09
N LEU A 100 4.58 11.40 0.54
CA LEU A 100 5.26 12.46 1.29
C LEU A 100 4.25 13.38 2.00
N ILE A 101 3.18 13.78 1.30
CA ILE A 101 2.11 14.60 1.88
C ILE A 101 1.45 13.86 3.04
N GLY A 102 1.06 12.59 2.84
CA GLY A 102 0.43 11.78 3.89
C GLY A 102 1.35 11.56 5.10
N ALA A 103 2.63 11.27 4.85
CA ALA A 103 3.63 11.11 5.90
C ALA A 103 3.80 12.39 6.72
N PHE A 104 3.85 13.55 6.05
CA PHE A 104 3.92 14.85 6.72
C PHE A 104 2.67 15.12 7.56
N CYS A 105 1.47 14.84 7.06
CA CYS A 105 0.23 14.97 7.82
C CYS A 105 0.23 14.08 9.08
N PHE A 106 0.69 12.83 8.98
CA PHE A 106 0.78 11.93 10.15
C PHE A 106 1.79 12.42 11.19
N LEU A 107 2.94 12.94 10.75
CA LEU A 107 3.92 13.53 11.66
C LEU A 107 3.37 14.76 12.38
N LEU A 108 2.70 15.66 11.65
CA LEU A 108 2.03 16.82 12.25
C LEU A 108 0.96 16.41 13.27
N MET A 109 0.17 15.37 12.96
CA MET A 109 -0.81 14.81 13.89
C MET A 109 -0.14 14.28 15.17
N GLY A 110 0.98 13.57 15.05
CA GLY A 110 1.78 13.10 16.18
C GLY A 110 2.31 14.23 17.06
N ILE A 111 2.80 15.31 16.44
CA ILE A 111 3.29 16.52 17.14
C ILE A 111 2.12 17.25 17.83
N ALA A 112 0.98 17.41 17.16
CA ALA A 112 -0.19 18.07 17.72
C ALA A 112 -0.76 17.30 18.93
N ALA A 113 -0.93 15.99 18.80
CA ALA A 113 -1.37 15.12 19.90
C ALA A 113 -0.39 15.17 21.08
N SER A 114 0.91 15.18 20.78
CA SER A 114 1.97 15.34 21.76
C SER A 114 1.94 16.68 22.51
N ALA A 115 1.68 17.79 21.79
CA ALA A 115 1.53 19.11 22.39
C ALA A 115 0.29 19.18 23.29
N MET A 116 -0.81 18.54 22.87
CA MET A 116 -2.06 18.46 23.62
C MET A 116 -1.86 17.69 24.93
N VAL A 117 -1.17 16.54 24.90
CA VAL A 117 -0.79 15.79 26.12
C VAL A 117 0.05 16.64 27.09
N ARG A 118 0.91 17.52 26.57
CA ARG A 118 1.72 18.43 27.40
C ARG A 118 0.89 19.53 28.05
N LEU A 119 -0.12 20.05 27.34
CA LEU A 119 -1.01 21.11 27.80
C LEU A 119 -1.94 20.65 28.93
N PHE A 120 -2.39 19.40 28.87
CA PHE A 120 -3.27 18.79 29.88
C PHE A 120 -2.51 18.12 31.04
N LYS A 121 -1.17 18.19 31.08
CA LYS A 121 -0.39 17.67 32.21
C LYS A 121 -0.53 18.66 33.38
N PRO A 122 -1.07 18.24 34.55
CA PRO A 122 -1.17 19.13 35.69
C PRO A 122 0.22 19.64 36.09
N ARG A 123 0.34 20.94 36.32
CA ARG A 123 1.56 21.54 36.87
C ARG A 123 1.70 21.06 38.31
N THR A 124 2.65 20.18 38.58
CA THR A 124 3.00 19.81 39.95
C THR A 124 3.45 21.09 40.67
N PRO A 125 2.80 21.51 41.77
CA PRO A 125 3.24 22.67 42.54
C PRO A 125 4.68 22.47 42.98
N ALA A 126 5.51 23.50 42.83
CA ALA A 126 6.88 23.47 43.33
C ALA A 126 6.86 23.19 44.84
N PRO A 127 7.76 22.32 45.37
CA PRO A 127 7.85 22.09 46.81
C PRO A 127 8.24 23.41 47.48
N THR A 128 7.35 23.92 48.33
CA THR A 128 7.64 25.03 49.23
C THR A 128 8.63 24.51 50.28
N VAL A 129 9.88 24.98 50.22
CA VAL A 129 10.87 24.85 51.30
C VAL A 129 10.81 26.09 52.15
#